data_AF-A0A1J8Q4U3-F1
#
_entry.id   AF-A0A1J8Q4U3-F1
#
_cell.length_a   1.000
_cell.length_b   1.000
_cell.length_c   1.000
_cell.angle_alpha   90.00
_cell.angle_beta   90.00
_cell.angle_gamma   90.00
#
_symmetry.space_group_name_H-M   'P 1'
#
loop_
_entity.id
_entity.type
_entity.pdbx_description
1 polymer ?
#
loop_
_entity_poly.entity_id
_entity_poly.type
_entity_poly.pdbx_seq_one_letter_code
_entity_poly.pdbx_strand_id
1 'polypeptide(L)' 'MVAPRPSPVSYPPLDGSLFLPEMLEFNAQHNSDVTFFVYEEPDSSDL' A
#
# COMPACT_ATOMS: atom_id res chain seq x y z
N MET A 1 -22.19 1.57 -7.63
CA MET A 1 -21.39 1.62 -6.38
C MET A 1 -20.43 2.78 -6.54
N VAL A 2 -20.43 3.76 -5.63
CA VAL A 2 -19.43 4.83 -5.62
C VAL A 2 -18.15 4.23 -5.07
N ALA A 3 -17.04 4.33 -5.82
CA ALA A 3 -15.74 3.93 -5.31
C ALA A 3 -15.46 4.74 -4.03
N PRO A 4 -15.03 4.11 -2.92
CA PRO A 4 -14.74 4.84 -1.70
C PRO A 4 -13.69 5.91 -2.01
N ARG A 5 -13.95 7.14 -1.56
CA ARG A 5 -12.98 8.23 -1.68
C ARG A 5 -11.73 7.79 -0.93
N PRO A 6 -10.52 7.84 -1.54
CA PRO A 6 -9.32 7.37 -0.87
C PRO A 6 -9.12 8.15 0.42
N SER A 7 -8.91 7.41 1.51
CA SER A 7 -8.50 7.96 2.79
C SER A 7 -7.25 8.83 2.60
N PRO A 8 -7.07 9.91 3.38
CA PRO A 8 -5.82 10.65 3.34
C PRO A 8 -4.65 9.70 3.66
N VAL A 9 -3.65 9.65 2.77
CA VAL A 9 -2.45 8.82 2.93
C VAL A 9 -1.52 9.46 3.95
N SER A 10 -1.04 8.67 4.90
CA SER A 10 0.01 9.06 5.84
C SER A 10 1.38 8.78 5.23
N TYR A 11 2.28 9.76 5.28
CA TYR A 11 3.64 9.64 4.77
C TYR A 11 4.65 9.43 5.90
N PRO A 12 5.66 8.57 5.72
CA PRO A 12 6.72 8.42 6.70
C PRO A 12 7.59 9.69 6.76
N PRO A 13 8.34 9.90 7.86
CA PRO A 13 9.37 10.94 7.95
C PRO A 13 10.38 10.88 6.79
N LEU A 14 10.71 12.04 6.23
CA LEU A 14 11.64 12.18 5.09
C LEU A 14 13.05 12.62 5.50
N ASP A 15 13.30 12.71 6.80
CA ASP A 15 14.56 13.12 7.41
C ASP A 15 15.62 12.01 7.42
N GLY A 16 15.30 10.84 6.87
CA GLY A 16 16.19 9.67 6.84
C GLY A 16 16.27 8.93 8.17
N SER A 17 15.37 9.21 9.12
CA SER A 17 15.29 8.49 10.40
C SER A 17 14.84 7.03 10.25
N LEU A 18 14.14 6.70 9.17
CA LEU A 18 13.64 5.36 8.90
C LEU A 18 14.45 4.65 7.81
N PHE A 19 14.78 3.39 8.06
CA PHE A 19 15.24 2.44 7.06
C PHE A 19 14.05 1.89 6.25
N LEU A 20 14.34 1.28 5.09
CA LEU A 20 13.32 0.71 4.20
C LEU A 20 12.33 -0.24 4.90
N PRO A 21 12.74 -1.17 5.80
CA PRO A 21 11.79 -2.03 6.50
C PRO A 21 10.82 -1.25 7.41
N GLU A 22 11.30 -0.20 8.07
CA GLU A 22 10.49 0.63 8.97
C GLU A 22 9.49 1.49 8.17
N MET A 23 9.83 1.87 6.94
CA MET A 23 8.88 2.51 6.02
C MET A 23 7.73 1.56 5.63
N LEU A 24 8.02 0.27 5.44
CA LEU A 24 7.00 -0.75 5.16
C LEU A 24 6.08 -0.94 6.36
N GLU A 25 6.66 -1.04 7.56
CA GLU A 25 5.90 -1.17 8.81
C GLU A 25 5.03 0.07 9.08
N PHE A 26 5.58 1.27 8.88
CA PHE A 26 4.81 2.52 8.97
C PHE A 26 3.61 2.49 8.02
N ASN A 27 3.81 2.09 6.76
CA ASN A 27 2.73 2.03 5.78
C ASN A 27 1.65 1.01 6.18
N ALA A 28 2.04 -0.17 6.65
CA ALA A 28 1.11 -1.19 7.11
C ALA A 28 0.25 -0.74 8.30
N GLN A 29 0.81 0.07 9.21
CA GLN A 29 0.10 0.59 10.38
C GLN A 29 -0.84 1.76 10.06
N HIS A 30 -0.45 2.65 9.13
CA HIS A 30 -1.15 3.92 8.91
C HIS A 30 -1.98 3.97 7.64
N ASN A 31 -1.71 3.08 6.68
CA ASN A 31 -2.39 3.02 5.38
C ASN A 31 -2.91 1.60 5.11
N SER A 32 -3.45 0.92 6.13
CA SER A 32 -3.94 -0.46 6.04
C SER A 32 -5.03 -0.67 4.98
N ASP A 33 -5.78 0.40 4.64
CA ASP A 33 -6.83 0.38 3.64
C ASP A 33 -6.30 0.60 2.20
N VAL A 34 -5.00 0.83 2.05
CA VAL A 34 -4.33 1.08 0.76
C VAL A 34 -3.60 -0.19 0.34
N THR A 35 -3.97 -0.74 -0.81
CA THR A 35 -3.31 -1.90 -1.38
C THR A 35 -1.85 -1.60 -1.70
N PHE A 36 -0.92 -2.33 -1.08
CA PHE A 36 0.52 -2.16 -1.27
C PHE A 36 1.09 -3.04 -2.39
N PHE A 37 0.56 -4.26 -2.54
CA PHE A 37 0.96 -5.20 -3.58
C PHE A 37 -0.25 -5.54 -4.44
N VAL A 38 -0.08 -5.39 -5.76
CA VAL A 38 -1.01 -5.90 -6.76
C VAL A 38 -0.27 -7.03 -7.46
N TYR A 39 -0.79 -8.25 -7.33
CA TYR A 39 -0.33 -9.38 -8.12
C TYR A 39 -1.10 -9.37 -9.44
N GLU A 40 -0.46 -9.78 -10.52
CA GLU A 40 -1.21 -10.12 -11.72
C GLU A 40 -2.14 -11.29 -11.39
N GLU A 41 -3.40 -11.17 -11.78
CA GLU A 41 -4.30 -12.31 -11.76
C GLU A 41 -3.73 -13.33 -12.76
N PRO A 42 -3.56 -14.61 -12.38
CA PRO A 42 -3.12 -15.61 -13.34
C PRO A 42 -4.11 -15.59 -14.50
N ASP A 43 -3.60 -15.38 -15.72
CA ASP A 43 -4.41 -15.39 -16.93
C ASP A 43 -5.20 -16.69 -16.94
N SER A 44 -6.51 -16.62 -16.68
CA SER A 44 -7.40 -17.78 -16.71
C SER A 44 -7.70 -18.16 -18.17
N SER A 45 -6.67 -18.17 -19.00
CA SER A 45 -6.67 -18.52 -20.41
C SER A 45 -5.72 -19.70 -20.67
N ASP A 46 -5.69 -20.67 -19.75
CA ASP A 46 -5.39 -22.05 -20.12
C ASP A 46 -6.67 -22.63 -20.76
N LEU A 47 -6.83 -22.34 -22.06
CA LEU A 47 -7.75 -23.02 -22.98
C LEU A 47 -7.18 -24.39 -23.38
#